data_AF-A0A7K6A2J5-F1
#
_entry.id   AF-A0A7K6A2J5-F1
#
_cell.length_a   1.000
_cell.length_b   1.000
_cell.length_c   1.000
_cell.angle_alpha   90.00
_cell.angle_beta   90.00
_cell.angle_gamma   90.00
#
_symmetry.space_group_name_H-M   'P 1'
#
loop_
_entity.id
_entity.type
_entity.pdbx_description
1 polymer ?
#
loop_
_entity_poly.entity_id
_entity_poly.type
_entity_poly.pdbx_seq_one_letter_code
_entity_poly.pdbx_strand_id
1 'polypeptide(L)'
;PGWSPRVVPARGRKSRHDPPAKSKAGRLKLPPPVDPEELLVVLDRYRQHRLVLGALRAEFRAEVLQKKREEHLGGEDSAELLEEHRRLMAWNDEENARQRERREERLRKEAEEEKRRKLEVAEKQARKMEAFMKEKEKEVLQLQEEAKSFITPENLDARIEECLDNPRNYNFAIDKDGRVVKRTVLS
;
A
#
# COMPACT_ATOMS: atom_id res chain seq x y z
N PRO A 1 -14.45 -39.43 -22.55
CA PRO A 1 -14.98 -40.42 -21.58
C PRO A 1 -14.03 -40.53 -20.37
N GLY A 2 -14.25 -39.67 -19.37
CA GLY A 2 -13.37 -39.56 -18.21
C GLY A 2 -13.43 -40.80 -17.33
N TRP A 3 -12.27 -41.39 -17.04
CA TRP A 3 -12.11 -42.35 -15.95
C TRP A 3 -12.39 -41.63 -14.63
N SER A 4 -13.54 -41.89 -14.02
CA SER A 4 -13.75 -41.55 -12.60
C SER A 4 -12.73 -42.31 -11.76
N PRO A 5 -12.03 -41.67 -10.80
CA PRO A 5 -11.08 -42.36 -9.94
C PRO A 5 -11.78 -43.52 -9.21
N ARG A 6 -11.20 -44.71 -9.26
CA ARG A 6 -11.72 -45.90 -8.55
C ARG A 6 -11.80 -45.53 -7.07
N VAL A 7 -13.02 -45.47 -6.53
CA VAL A 7 -13.25 -45.25 -5.10
C VAL A 7 -12.45 -46.33 -4.37
N VAL A 8 -11.41 -45.91 -3.64
CA VAL A 8 -10.57 -46.81 -2.85
C VAL A 8 -11.50 -47.50 -1.85
N PRO A 9 -11.58 -48.84 -1.83
CA PRO A 9 -12.48 -49.53 -0.92
C PRO A 9 -12.16 -49.15 0.52
N ALA A 10 -13.20 -48.83 1.30
CA ALA A 10 -13.07 -48.63 2.73
C ALA A 10 -12.38 -49.86 3.34
N ARG A 11 -11.29 -49.62 4.10
CA ARG A 11 -10.38 -50.65 4.61
C ARG A 11 -11.16 -51.82 5.24
N GLY A 12 -11.08 -53.01 4.64
CA GLY A 12 -11.74 -54.24 5.14
C GLY A 12 -13.06 -54.63 4.46
N ARG A 13 -13.58 -53.88 3.48
CA ARG A 13 -14.73 -54.28 2.65
C ARG A 13 -14.30 -54.62 1.21
N LYS A 14 -15.01 -55.55 0.58
CA LYS A 14 -14.78 -55.92 -0.83
C LYS A 14 -15.20 -54.81 -1.77
N SER A 15 -14.42 -54.60 -2.82
CA SER A 15 -14.73 -53.74 -3.96
C SER A 15 -15.67 -54.44 -4.95
N ARG A 16 -16.23 -53.68 -5.90
CA ARG A 16 -17.08 -54.24 -6.97
C ARG A 16 -16.35 -55.24 -7.88
N HIS A 17 -15.02 -55.12 -8.01
CA HIS A 17 -14.21 -55.97 -8.88
C HIS A 17 -13.59 -57.17 -8.15
N ASP A 18 -13.75 -57.25 -6.83
CA ASP A 18 -13.18 -58.33 -6.04
C ASP A 18 -14.04 -59.59 -6.22
N PRO A 19 -13.43 -60.77 -6.41
CA PRO A 19 -14.20 -62.00 -6.55
C PRO A 19 -14.92 -62.36 -5.24
N PRO A 20 -16.07 -63.04 -5.32
CA PRO A 20 -16.71 -63.63 -4.16
C PRO A 20 -15.78 -64.68 -3.53
N ALA A 21 -15.92 -64.91 -2.22
CA ALA A 21 -15.13 -65.95 -1.55
C ALA A 21 -15.59 -67.33 -2.04
N LYS A 22 -14.68 -68.28 -2.22
CA LYS A 22 -15.01 -69.66 -2.66
C LYS A 22 -16.08 -70.31 -1.77
N SER A 23 -16.00 -70.10 -0.45
CA SER A 23 -16.98 -70.58 0.53
C SER A 23 -18.37 -69.91 0.45
N LYS A 24 -18.48 -68.75 -0.22
CA LYS A 24 -19.74 -68.03 -0.43
C LYS A 24 -20.29 -68.17 -1.85
N ALA A 25 -19.50 -68.68 -2.79
CA ALA A 25 -19.89 -68.81 -4.21
C ALA A 25 -21.15 -69.67 -4.41
N GLY A 26 -21.31 -70.73 -3.62
CA GLY A 26 -22.51 -71.59 -3.63
C GLY A 26 -23.48 -71.38 -2.46
N ARG A 27 -23.25 -70.37 -1.61
CA ARG A 27 -24.07 -70.19 -0.39
C ARG A 27 -25.33 -69.37 -0.67
N LEU A 28 -26.45 -70.06 -0.83
CA LEU A 28 -27.77 -69.44 -0.90
C LEU A 28 -28.29 -69.10 0.51
N LYS A 29 -28.93 -67.95 0.67
CA LYS A 29 -29.64 -67.59 1.91
C LYS A 29 -31.07 -68.11 1.80
N LEU A 30 -31.42 -69.10 2.61
CA LEU A 30 -32.79 -69.55 2.75
C LEU A 30 -33.55 -68.62 3.71
N PRO A 31 -34.82 -68.29 3.44
CA PRO A 31 -35.64 -67.55 4.39
C PRO A 31 -35.83 -68.38 5.66
N PRO A 32 -35.87 -67.74 6.85
CA PRO A 32 -36.26 -68.43 8.07
C PRO A 32 -37.73 -68.89 7.97
N PRO A 33 -38.13 -69.94 8.71
CA PRO A 33 -39.53 -70.30 8.82
C PRO A 33 -40.32 -69.16 9.48
N VAL A 34 -41.57 -68.97 9.06
CA VAL A 34 -42.45 -67.89 9.53
C VAL A 34 -43.76 -68.48 9.99
N ASP A 35 -44.20 -68.09 11.18
CA ASP A 35 -45.53 -68.39 11.70
C ASP A 35 -46.57 -67.44 11.04
N PRO A 36 -47.62 -67.97 10.37
CA PRO A 36 -48.63 -67.14 9.73
C PRO A 36 -49.40 -66.23 10.69
N GLU A 37 -49.66 -66.67 11.93
CA GLU A 37 -50.45 -65.87 12.89
C GLU A 37 -49.64 -64.67 13.40
N GLU A 38 -48.38 -64.91 13.78
CA GLU A 38 -47.46 -63.86 14.19
C GLU A 38 -47.23 -62.85 13.06
N LEU A 39 -47.06 -63.33 11.82
CA LEU A 39 -46.81 -62.47 10.67
C LEU A 39 -47.92 -61.44 10.47
N LEU A 40 -49.19 -61.85 10.58
CA LEU A 40 -50.33 -60.94 10.43
C LEU A 40 -50.31 -59.84 11.49
N VAL A 41 -50.11 -60.21 12.75
CA VAL A 41 -50.02 -59.26 13.87
C VAL A 41 -48.85 -58.29 13.68
N VAL A 42 -47.69 -58.80 13.27
CA VAL A 42 -46.50 -57.98 13.02
C VAL A 42 -46.77 -56.98 11.89
N LEU A 43 -47.32 -57.44 10.76
CA LEU A 43 -47.64 -56.56 9.63
C LEU A 43 -48.60 -55.44 10.02
N ASP A 44 -49.64 -55.74 10.78
CA ASP A 44 -50.60 -54.75 11.24
C ASP A 44 -49.98 -53.74 12.21
N ARG A 45 -49.16 -54.19 13.17
CA ARG A 45 -48.43 -53.30 14.08
C ARG A 45 -47.47 -52.39 13.34
N TYR A 46 -46.72 -52.92 12.36
CA TYR A 46 -45.83 -52.11 11.54
C TYR A 46 -46.60 -51.09 10.70
N ARG A 47 -47.77 -51.46 10.17
CA ARG A 47 -48.64 -50.54 9.45
C ARG A 47 -49.10 -49.40 10.36
N GLN A 48 -49.65 -49.71 11.52
CA GLN A 48 -50.10 -48.71 12.50
C GLN A 48 -48.96 -47.79 12.95
N HIS A 49 -47.82 -48.36 13.31
CA HIS A 49 -46.65 -47.60 13.74
C HIS A 49 -46.13 -46.65 12.64
N ARG A 50 -46.06 -47.12 11.39
CA ARG A 50 -45.64 -46.28 10.25
C ARG A 50 -46.63 -45.16 9.96
N LEU A 51 -47.93 -45.39 10.14
CA LEU A 51 -48.94 -44.35 10.01
C LEU A 51 -48.73 -43.25 11.05
N VAL A 52 -48.55 -43.61 12.33
CA VAL A 52 -48.30 -42.66 13.42
C VAL A 52 -47.02 -41.85 13.17
N LEU A 53 -45.90 -42.52 12.85
CA LEU A 53 -44.66 -41.82 12.55
C LEU A 53 -44.74 -40.95 11.28
N GLY A 54 -45.54 -41.37 10.30
CA GLY A 54 -45.82 -40.60 9.10
C GLY A 54 -46.54 -39.29 9.43
N ALA A 55 -47.55 -39.35 10.30
CA ALA A 55 -48.27 -38.17 10.79
C ALA A 55 -47.35 -37.23 11.58
N LEU A 56 -46.60 -37.74 12.56
CA LEU A 56 -45.65 -36.93 13.34
C LEU A 56 -44.60 -36.23 12.45
N ARG A 57 -44.10 -36.92 11.43
CA ARG A 57 -43.16 -36.33 10.47
C ARG A 57 -43.80 -35.20 9.66
N ALA A 58 -45.09 -35.31 9.32
CA ALA A 58 -45.80 -34.26 8.60
C ALA A 58 -45.93 -33.00 9.46
N GLU A 59 -46.29 -33.14 10.74
CA GLU A 59 -46.36 -32.02 11.69
C GLU A 59 -45.01 -31.32 11.84
N PHE A 60 -43.93 -32.05 12.11
CA PHE A 60 -42.60 -31.44 12.22
C PHE A 60 -42.15 -30.75 10.93
N ARG A 61 -42.54 -31.26 9.76
CA ARG A 61 -42.27 -30.58 8.48
C ARG A 61 -43.06 -29.29 8.36
N ALA A 62 -44.32 -29.28 8.79
CA ALA A 62 -45.16 -28.08 8.78
C ALA A 62 -44.58 -27.00 9.71
N GLU A 63 -44.18 -27.37 10.93
CA GLU A 63 -43.54 -26.45 11.89
C GLU A 63 -42.25 -25.84 11.32
N VAL A 64 -41.37 -26.65 10.73
CA VAL A 64 -40.13 -26.14 10.12
C VAL A 64 -40.43 -25.18 8.96
N LEU A 65 -41.46 -25.46 8.16
CA LEU A 65 -41.88 -24.56 7.09
C LEU A 65 -42.49 -23.26 7.62
N GLN A 66 -43.26 -23.33 8.70
CA GLN A 66 -43.82 -22.14 9.37
C GLN A 66 -42.69 -21.26 9.93
N LYS A 67 -41.75 -21.83 10.68
CA LYS A 67 -40.59 -21.09 11.19
C LYS A 67 -39.78 -20.41 10.10
N LYS A 68 -39.52 -21.12 8.98
CA LYS A 68 -38.85 -20.51 7.83
C LYS A 68 -39.65 -19.33 7.26
N ARG A 69 -40.97 -19.44 7.18
CA ARG A 69 -41.83 -18.34 6.70
C ARG A 69 -41.82 -17.17 7.68
N GLU A 70 -41.88 -17.44 8.98
CA GLU A 70 -41.77 -16.43 10.03
C GLU A 70 -40.40 -15.75 10.03
N GLU A 71 -39.30 -16.47 9.76
CA GLU A 71 -37.98 -15.86 9.58
C GLU A 71 -37.92 -14.98 8.32
N HIS A 72 -38.55 -15.40 7.23
CA HIS A 72 -38.61 -14.63 6.00
C HIS A 72 -39.50 -13.39 6.10
N LEU A 73 -40.63 -13.49 6.81
CA LEU A 73 -41.60 -12.41 6.99
C LEU A 73 -41.22 -11.50 8.15
N GLY A 74 -40.74 -12.06 9.26
CA GLY A 74 -40.25 -11.40 10.47
C GLY A 74 -38.93 -10.66 10.29
N GLY A 75 -38.47 -10.46 9.06
CA GLY A 75 -37.54 -9.38 8.71
C GLY A 75 -38.21 -7.98 8.78
N GLU A 76 -39.09 -7.79 9.76
CA GLU A 76 -39.95 -6.60 9.94
C GLU A 76 -39.17 -5.35 10.39
N ASP A 77 -37.86 -5.43 10.57
CA ASP A 77 -37.03 -4.26 10.88
C ASP A 77 -36.35 -3.66 9.64
N SER A 78 -36.56 -4.24 8.45
CA SER A 78 -35.84 -3.78 7.23
C SER A 78 -36.16 -2.32 6.88
N ALA A 79 -37.40 -1.86 7.05
CA ALA A 79 -37.78 -0.48 6.75
C ALA A 79 -37.20 0.50 7.77
N GLU A 80 -37.30 0.18 9.07
CA GLU A 80 -36.76 1.02 10.15
C GLU A 80 -35.23 1.10 10.07
N LEU A 81 -34.55 -0.02 9.84
CA LEU A 81 -33.10 -0.07 9.60
C LEU A 81 -32.67 0.77 8.38
N LEU A 82 -33.47 0.76 7.31
CA LEU A 82 -33.19 1.58 6.13
C LEU A 82 -33.39 3.07 6.43
N GLU A 83 -34.38 3.44 7.24
CA GLU A 83 -34.58 4.82 7.67
C GLU A 83 -33.45 5.29 8.58
N GLU A 84 -33.05 4.49 9.56
CA GLU A 84 -31.90 4.77 10.42
C GLU A 84 -30.62 4.93 9.61
N HIS A 85 -30.37 4.02 8.66
CA HIS A 85 -29.24 4.13 7.75
C HIS A 85 -29.27 5.45 6.97
N ARG A 86 -30.43 5.86 6.43
CA ARG A 86 -30.56 7.15 5.74
C ARG A 86 -30.25 8.34 6.65
N ARG A 87 -30.72 8.31 7.90
CA ARG A 87 -30.44 9.37 8.89
C ARG A 87 -28.95 9.46 9.22
N LEU A 88 -28.29 8.32 9.41
CA LEU A 88 -26.85 8.26 9.68
C LEU A 88 -26.02 8.76 8.48
N MET A 89 -26.43 8.42 7.26
CA MET A 89 -25.76 8.91 6.05
C MET A 89 -25.90 10.42 5.90
N ALA A 90 -27.10 10.98 6.10
CA ALA A 90 -27.31 12.41 6.07
C ALA A 90 -26.46 13.16 7.11
N TRP A 91 -26.37 12.63 8.34
CA TRP A 91 -25.53 13.19 9.38
C TRP A 91 -24.03 13.13 9.02
N ASN A 92 -23.57 12.05 8.39
CA ASN A 92 -22.20 11.94 7.92
C ASN A 92 -21.87 12.99 6.85
N ASP A 93 -22.79 13.21 5.91
CA ASP A 93 -22.63 14.21 4.86
C ASP A 93 -22.56 15.64 5.41
N GLU A 94 -23.38 15.97 6.41
CA GLU A 94 -23.33 17.25 7.11
C GLU A 94 -21.99 17.47 7.82
N GLU A 95 -21.48 16.46 8.51
CA GLU A 95 -20.19 16.56 9.20
C GLU A 95 -19.02 16.64 8.20
N ASN A 96 -19.09 15.91 7.09
CA ASN A 96 -18.12 16.02 6.00
C ASN A 96 -18.12 17.43 5.38
N ALA A 97 -19.29 18.06 5.23
CA ALA A 97 -19.40 19.44 4.76
C ALA A 97 -18.72 20.42 5.72
N ARG A 98 -19.00 20.33 7.02
CA ARG A 98 -18.33 21.15 8.05
C ARG A 98 -16.80 20.99 8.04
N GLN A 99 -16.32 19.75 7.89
CA GLN A 99 -14.88 19.51 7.79
C GLN A 99 -14.28 20.06 6.50
N ARG A 100 -15.01 20.01 5.38
CA ARG A 100 -14.56 20.56 4.10
C ARG A 100 -14.32 22.06 4.23
N GLU A 101 -15.26 22.81 4.83
CA GLU A 101 -15.11 24.24 5.06
C GLU A 101 -13.85 24.57 5.88
N ARG A 102 -13.61 23.84 6.97
CA ARG A 102 -12.38 24.00 7.78
C ARG A 102 -11.10 23.71 6.99
N ARG A 103 -11.13 22.70 6.10
CA ARG A 103 -9.98 22.37 5.24
C ARG A 103 -9.73 23.48 4.22
N GLU A 104 -10.78 24.04 3.63
CA GLU A 104 -10.66 25.15 2.68
C GLU A 104 -10.10 26.41 3.33
N GLU A 105 -10.54 26.75 4.55
CA GLU A 105 -9.97 27.87 5.31
C GLU A 105 -8.48 27.68 5.59
N ARG A 106 -8.08 26.47 6.01
CA ARG A 106 -6.66 26.14 6.23
C ARG A 106 -5.85 26.25 4.94
N LEU A 107 -6.35 25.70 3.82
CA LEU A 107 -5.68 25.76 2.52
C LEU A 107 -5.52 27.21 2.03
N ARG A 108 -6.51 28.08 2.27
CA ARG A 108 -6.40 29.51 1.95
C ARG A 108 -5.27 30.18 2.73
N LYS A 109 -5.17 29.92 4.03
CA LYS A 109 -4.07 30.43 4.88
C LYS A 109 -2.71 29.91 4.42
N GLU A 110 -2.59 28.61 4.16
CA GLU A 110 -1.37 27.99 3.64
C GLU A 110 -0.96 28.61 2.29
N ALA A 111 -1.91 28.83 1.38
CA ALA A 111 -1.63 29.47 0.09
C ALA A 111 -1.15 30.93 0.23
N GLU A 112 -1.69 31.69 1.19
CA GLU A 112 -1.20 33.04 1.49
C GLU A 112 0.21 33.03 2.08
N GLU A 113 0.49 32.10 3.00
CA GLU A 113 1.83 31.92 3.56
C GLU A 113 2.85 31.49 2.50
N GLU A 114 2.48 30.57 1.61
CA GLU A 114 3.33 30.16 0.49
C GLU A 114 3.64 31.33 -0.45
N LYS A 115 2.65 32.19 -0.75
CA LYS A 115 2.88 33.40 -1.54
C LYS A 115 3.88 34.32 -0.86
N ARG A 116 3.74 34.56 0.45
CA ARG A 116 4.70 35.38 1.22
C ARG A 116 6.11 34.77 1.19
N ARG A 117 6.22 33.46 1.44
CA ARG A 117 7.52 32.74 1.38
C ARG A 117 8.16 32.83 0.00
N LYS A 118 7.38 32.68 -1.08
CA LYS A 118 7.88 32.82 -2.46
C LYS A 118 8.45 34.22 -2.72
N LEU A 119 7.74 35.26 -2.27
CA LEU A 119 8.22 36.65 -2.37
C LEU A 119 9.52 36.86 -1.59
N GLU A 120 9.58 36.41 -0.32
CA GLU A 120 10.80 36.51 0.49
C GLU A 120 12.00 35.78 -0.13
N VAL A 121 11.77 34.59 -0.68
CA VAL A 121 12.82 33.82 -1.37
C VAL A 121 13.28 34.57 -2.62
N ALA A 122 12.36 35.11 -3.42
CA ALA A 122 12.70 35.89 -4.60
C ALA A 122 13.51 37.15 -4.25
N GLU A 123 13.12 37.89 -3.21
CA GLU A 123 13.87 39.06 -2.73
C GLU A 123 15.29 38.69 -2.26
N LYS A 124 15.42 37.61 -1.48
CA LYS A 124 16.73 37.11 -1.03
C LYS A 124 17.61 36.68 -2.20
N GLN A 125 17.03 36.01 -3.20
CA GLN A 125 17.75 35.61 -4.41
C GLN A 125 18.20 36.83 -5.23
N ALA A 126 17.32 37.83 -5.40
CA ALA A 126 17.65 39.06 -6.10
C ALA A 126 18.82 39.80 -5.43
N ARG A 127 18.81 39.94 -4.09
CA ARG A 127 19.91 40.56 -3.34
C ARG A 127 21.23 39.80 -3.48
N LYS A 128 21.19 38.47 -3.43
CA LYS A 128 22.38 37.63 -3.64
C LYS A 128 22.94 37.79 -5.06
N MET A 129 22.06 37.81 -6.06
CA MET A 129 22.46 38.01 -7.45
C MET A 129 23.06 39.39 -7.64
N GLU A 130 22.45 40.44 -7.09
CA GLU A 130 22.98 41.80 -7.17
C GLU A 130 24.36 41.93 -6.51
N ALA A 131 24.56 41.34 -5.34
CA ALA A 131 25.86 41.29 -4.67
C ALA A 131 26.91 40.56 -5.51
N PHE A 132 26.54 39.40 -6.08
CA PHE A 132 27.41 38.61 -6.95
C PHE A 132 27.80 39.38 -8.21
N MET A 133 26.84 40.06 -8.86
CA MET A 133 27.12 40.88 -10.06
C MET A 133 28.08 42.02 -9.74
N LYS A 134 27.90 42.71 -8.60
CA LYS A 134 28.82 43.77 -8.15
C LYS A 134 30.23 43.26 -7.86
N GLU A 135 30.37 42.06 -7.29
CA GLU A 135 31.68 41.43 -7.07
C GLU A 135 32.36 41.11 -8.40
N LYS A 136 31.62 40.53 -9.35
CA LYS A 136 32.14 40.22 -10.70
C LYS A 136 32.48 41.46 -11.51
N GLU A 137 31.70 42.53 -11.41
CA GLU A 137 32.03 43.82 -12.01
C GLU A 137 33.37 44.35 -11.48
N LYS A 138 33.61 44.27 -10.16
CA LYS A 138 34.89 44.67 -9.56
C LYS A 138 36.06 43.81 -10.03
N GLU A 139 35.88 42.49 -10.09
CA GLU A 139 36.91 41.57 -10.63
C GLU A 139 37.25 41.91 -12.08
N VAL A 140 36.25 42.20 -12.92
CA VAL A 140 36.47 42.58 -14.33
C VAL A 140 37.23 43.91 -14.42
N LEU A 141 36.88 44.90 -13.60
CA LEU A 141 37.60 46.19 -13.58
C LEU A 141 39.05 46.02 -13.13
N GLN A 142 39.32 45.20 -12.11
CA GLN A 142 40.69 44.87 -11.68
C GLN A 142 41.49 44.20 -12.81
N LEU A 143 40.89 43.23 -13.49
CA LEU A 143 41.51 42.58 -14.65
C LEU A 143 41.76 43.55 -15.81
N GLN A 144 40.89 44.54 -16.04
CA GLN A 144 41.11 45.59 -17.03
C GLN A 144 42.30 46.49 -16.68
N GLU A 145 42.49 46.79 -15.39
CA GLU A 145 43.66 47.55 -14.92
C GLU A 145 44.95 46.72 -15.05
N GLU A 146 44.93 45.46 -14.61
CA GLU A 146 46.07 44.54 -14.74
C GLU A 146 46.42 44.26 -16.19
N ALA A 147 45.43 44.16 -17.09
CA ALA A 147 45.66 43.92 -18.50
C ALA A 147 46.47 45.02 -19.19
N LYS A 148 46.41 46.27 -18.70
CA LYS A 148 47.26 47.36 -19.19
C LYS A 148 48.75 47.12 -18.91
N SER A 149 49.06 46.31 -17.90
CA SER A 149 50.44 45.95 -17.55
C SER A 149 50.98 44.73 -18.31
N PHE A 150 50.15 44.06 -19.14
CA PHE A 150 50.56 42.90 -19.92
C PHE A 150 51.56 43.26 -21.03
N ILE A 151 52.42 42.28 -21.33
CA ILE A 151 53.45 42.41 -22.36
C ILE A 151 52.80 42.17 -23.72
N THR A 152 52.78 43.21 -24.55
CA THR A 152 52.38 43.18 -25.96
C THR A 152 53.61 43.09 -26.86
N PRO A 153 53.49 42.65 -28.14
CA PRO A 153 54.64 42.59 -29.05
C PRO A 153 55.34 43.95 -29.23
N GLU A 154 54.62 45.06 -29.02
CA GLU A 154 55.13 46.43 -29.11
C GLU A 154 55.98 46.84 -27.89
N ASN A 155 55.64 46.36 -26.69
CA ASN A 155 56.32 46.68 -25.43
C ASN A 155 57.34 45.60 -25.01
N LEU A 156 57.60 44.62 -25.88
CA LEU A 156 58.39 43.43 -25.55
C LEU A 156 59.84 43.75 -25.21
N ASP A 157 60.55 44.44 -26.10
CA ASP A 157 61.98 44.71 -25.96
C ASP A 157 62.27 45.59 -24.73
N ALA A 158 61.44 46.62 -24.51
CA ALA A 158 61.56 47.51 -23.35
C ALA A 158 61.35 46.78 -22.01
N ARG A 159 60.43 45.82 -21.95
CA ARG A 159 60.21 45.00 -20.74
C ARG A 159 61.33 43.98 -20.50
N ILE A 160 61.96 43.45 -21.56
CA ILE A 160 63.12 42.56 -21.44
C ILE A 160 64.29 43.30 -20.79
N GLU A 161 64.59 44.52 -21.24
CA GLU A 161 65.66 45.35 -20.64
C GLU A 161 65.35 45.67 -19.16
N GLU A 162 64.13 46.13 -18.84
CA GLU A 162 63.72 46.43 -17.46
C GLU A 162 63.86 45.20 -16.53
N CYS A 163 63.53 44.01 -17.02
CA CYS A 163 63.66 42.77 -16.26
C CYS A 163 65.12 42.33 -16.05
N LEU A 164 66.03 42.65 -16.97
CA LEU A 164 67.45 42.39 -16.81
C LEU A 164 68.11 43.36 -15.82
N ASP A 165 67.67 44.62 -15.84
CA ASP A 165 68.17 45.68 -14.93
C ASP A 165 67.64 45.53 -13.50
N ASN A 166 66.43 44.98 -13.31
CA ASN A 166 65.79 44.88 -11.99
C ASN A 166 65.44 43.42 -11.60
N PRO A 167 66.42 42.65 -11.06
CA PRO A 167 66.18 41.28 -10.62
C PRO A 167 65.27 41.22 -9.38
N ARG A 168 64.08 40.61 -9.52
CA ARG A 168 63.14 40.41 -8.39
C ARG A 168 63.45 39.12 -7.63
N ASN A 169 63.61 39.24 -6.31
CA ASN A 169 63.83 38.11 -5.40
C ASN A 169 62.57 37.79 -4.58
N TYR A 170 62.02 36.60 -4.75
CA TYR A 170 60.85 36.10 -4.00
C TYR A 170 61.23 35.29 -2.75
N ASN A 171 62.52 35.14 -2.42
CA ASN A 171 62.96 34.40 -1.25
C ASN A 171 62.64 35.16 0.04
N PHE A 172 61.83 34.55 0.90
CA PHE A 172 61.56 35.03 2.26
C PHE A 172 61.61 33.86 3.24
N ALA A 173 61.95 34.15 4.49
CA ALA A 173 61.89 33.18 5.59
C ALA A 173 60.64 33.42 6.43
N ILE A 174 60.15 32.39 7.12
CA ILE A 174 59.03 32.49 8.06
C ILE A 174 59.50 31.96 9.42
N ASP A 175 59.29 32.75 10.46
CA ASP A 175 59.60 32.37 11.83
C ASP A 175 58.58 31.38 12.41
N LYS A 176 58.90 30.75 13.53
CA LYS A 176 57.98 29.83 14.24
C LYS A 176 56.65 30.50 14.64
N ASP A 177 56.65 31.82 14.79
CA ASP A 177 55.46 32.65 15.08
C ASP A 177 54.70 33.08 13.81
N GLY A 178 55.07 32.58 12.63
CA GLY A 178 54.41 32.89 11.35
C GLY A 178 54.77 34.26 10.77
N ARG A 179 55.78 34.95 11.30
CA ARG A 179 56.22 36.27 10.80
C ARG A 179 57.12 36.10 9.57
N VAL A 180 56.85 36.87 8.53
CA VAL A 180 57.62 36.86 7.27
C VAL A 180 58.82 37.80 7.38
N VAL A 181 60.03 37.26 7.27
CA VAL A 181 61.29 38.02 7.23
C VAL A 181 61.82 38.01 5.81
N LYS A 182 61.80 39.17 5.14
CA LYS A 182 62.37 39.36 3.80
C LYS A 182 63.77 39.92 3.91
N ARG A 183 64.70 39.36 3.15
CA ARG A 183 66.08 39.87 3.07
C ARG A 183 66.11 40.92 1.96
N THR A 184 66.03 42.20 2.32
CA THR A 184 66.28 43.29 1.36
C THR A 184 67.77 43.34 1.08
N VAL A 185 68.17 42.84 -0.10
CA VAL A 185 69.49 43.13 -0.65
C VAL A 185 69.48 44.58 -1.12
N LEU A 186 70.19 45.46 -0.41
CA LEU A 186 70.51 46.80 -0.89
C LEU A 186 71.54 46.67 -2.02
N SER A 187 71.14 46.98 -3.23
CA SER A 187 71.98 47.49 -4.33
C SER A 187 71.05 48.22 -5.29
#